data_AF-A0A811QML5-F1
#
_entry.id   AF-A0A811QML5-F1
#
_cell.length_a   1.000
_cell.length_b   1.000
_cell.length_c   1.000
_cell.angle_alpha   90.00
_cell.angle_beta   90.00
_cell.angle_gamma   90.00
#
_symmetry.space_group_name_H-M   'P 1'
#
loop_
_entity.id
_entity.type
_entity.pdbx_description
1 polymer ?
#
loop_
_entity_poly.entity_id
_entity_poly.type
_entity_poly.pdbx_seq_one_letter_code
_entity_poly.pdbx_strand_id
1 'polypeptide(L)'
;MAHGRPVHREFSQLCPSEPGSLLDSVRNVVGLGSGTLLSDDANISVLPLGDGRVMCLTETTKSSVLIDTETLDTIGKFHYTDRLRGLLQTTHPRL
;
A
#
# COMPACT_ATOMS: atom_id res chain seq x y z
N MET A 1 5.37 -17.24 0.76
CA MET A 1 4.03 -17.41 0.14
C MET A 1 3.17 -18.15 1.15
N ALA A 2 2.15 -17.50 1.72
CA ALA A 2 1.20 -18.15 2.61
C ALA A 2 0.00 -18.62 1.77
N HIS A 3 -0.25 -19.92 1.77
CA HIS A 3 -1.30 -20.59 0.99
C HIS A 3 -2.69 -19.99 1.25
N GLY A 4 -3.24 -19.25 0.27
CA GLY A 4 -4.66 -18.83 0.23
C GLY A 4 -5.14 -17.94 1.38
N ARG A 5 -4.24 -17.33 2.16
CA ARG A 5 -4.60 -16.46 3.30
C ARG A 5 -4.13 -15.02 3.06
N PRO A 6 -4.88 -14.01 3.51
CA PRO A 6 -4.46 -12.62 3.45
C PRO A 6 -3.14 -12.42 4.20
N VAL A 7 -2.15 -11.82 3.53
CA VAL A 7 -0.83 -11.51 4.08
C VAL A 7 -0.66 -10.03 4.44
N HIS A 8 -1.54 -9.18 3.90
CA HIS A 8 -1.60 -7.74 4.16
C HIS A 8 -2.95 -7.34 4.77
N ARG A 9 -2.92 -6.27 5.55
CA ARG A 9 -4.11 -5.69 6.17
C ARG A 9 -4.76 -4.76 5.15
N GLU A 10 -6.00 -5.06 4.80
CA GLU A 10 -6.84 -4.25 3.93
C GLU A 10 -7.73 -3.30 4.74
N PHE A 11 -8.52 -2.47 4.04
CA PHE A 11 -9.36 -1.42 4.63
C PHE A 11 -10.24 -1.93 5.81
N SER A 12 -11.05 -2.96 5.55
CA SER A 12 -11.96 -3.55 6.55
C SER A 12 -11.56 -4.98 6.97
N GLN A 13 -10.48 -5.52 6.42
CA GLN A 13 -10.04 -6.89 6.66
C GLN A 13 -8.66 -6.91 7.31
N LEU A 14 -8.61 -7.42 8.54
CA LEU A 14 -7.35 -7.70 9.23
C LEU A 14 -6.76 -9.01 8.68
N CYS A 15 -5.43 -9.12 8.61
CA CYS A 15 -4.80 -10.43 8.45
C CYS A 15 -5.20 -11.32 9.62
N PRO A 16 -5.42 -12.63 9.41
CA PRO A 16 -5.60 -13.55 10.51
C PRO A 16 -4.31 -13.63 11.33
N SER A 17 -4.28 -12.97 12.48
CA SER A 17 -3.35 -13.24 13.57
C SER A 17 -4.01 -14.23 14.54
N GLU A 18 -3.30 -15.28 14.95
CA GLU A 18 -3.76 -16.19 16.00
C GLU A 18 -4.10 -15.43 17.30
N PRO A 19 -4.93 -15.98 18.20
CA PRO A 19 -5.43 -15.24 19.35
C PRO A 19 -4.30 -14.83 20.32
N GLY A 20 -4.01 -13.53 20.34
CA GLY A 20 -3.79 -12.71 21.54
C GLY A 20 -2.60 -13.05 22.46
N SER A 21 -1.36 -12.86 22.02
CA SER A 21 -0.24 -12.61 22.94
C SER A 21 0.19 -11.13 22.93
N LEU A 22 0.84 -10.68 24.01
CA LEU A 22 1.44 -9.34 24.09
C LEU A 22 2.49 -9.11 22.98
N LEU A 23 3.17 -10.18 22.55
CA LEU A 23 4.14 -10.12 21.46
C LEU A 23 3.48 -9.80 20.11
N ASP A 24 2.27 -10.31 19.87
CA ASP A 24 1.52 -10.02 18.64
C ASP A 24 1.05 -8.57 18.60
N SER A 25 0.70 -8.01 19.75
CA SER A 25 0.35 -6.60 19.88
C SER A 25 1.55 -5.70 19.58
N VAL A 26 2.74 -6.02 20.13
CA VAL A 26 3.99 -5.31 19.82
C VAL A 26 4.35 -5.45 18.35
N ARG A 27 4.27 -6.67 17.79
CA ARG A 27 4.53 -6.92 16.37
C ARG A 27 3.59 -6.15 15.47
N ASN A 28 2.31 -6.03 15.83
CA ASN A 28 1.33 -5.25 15.10
C ASN A 28 1.67 -3.75 15.13
N VAL A 29 2.00 -3.19 16.30
CA VAL A 29 2.40 -1.78 16.42
C VAL A 29 3.67 -1.50 15.61
N VAL A 30 4.69 -2.34 15.72
CA VAL A 30 5.94 -2.21 14.95
C VAL A 30 5.67 -2.36 13.45
N GLY A 31 4.82 -3.31 13.06
CA GLY A 31 4.48 -3.56 11.67
C GLY A 31 3.65 -2.45 11.02
N LEU A 32 2.76 -1.81 11.77
CA LEU A 32 2.01 -0.62 11.33
C LEU A 32 2.93 0.61 11.25
N GLY A 33 3.74 0.84 12.29
CA GLY A 33 4.68 1.98 12.32
C GLY A 33 5.76 1.91 11.23
N SER A 34 6.21 0.69 10.88
CA SER A 34 7.14 0.45 9.77
C SER A 34 6.46 0.35 8.41
N GLY A 35 5.12 0.33 8.34
CA GLY A 35 4.36 0.11 7.13
C GLY A 35 4.46 -1.30 6.53
N THR A 36 5.15 -2.25 7.18
CA THR A 36 5.33 -3.61 6.67
C THR A 36 4.02 -4.41 6.63
N LEU A 37 3.07 -4.09 7.51
CA LEU A 37 1.73 -4.71 7.56
C LEU A 37 0.66 -3.97 6.75
N LEU A 38 0.95 -2.80 6.20
CA LEU A 38 0.01 -2.06 5.36
C LEU A 38 -0.17 -2.76 4.01
N SER A 39 -1.41 -2.76 3.52
CA SER A 39 -1.78 -3.17 2.16
C SER A 39 -0.85 -2.57 1.12
N ASP A 40 -0.60 -3.32 0.05
CA ASP A 40 -0.03 -2.83 -1.20
C ASP A 40 -1.00 -2.95 -2.39
N ASP A 41 -2.29 -3.17 -2.13
CA ASP A 41 -3.35 -3.25 -3.13
C ASP A 41 -3.80 -1.85 -3.60
N ALA A 42 -3.31 -1.44 -4.76
CA ALA A 42 -3.51 -0.11 -5.35
C ALA A 42 -4.83 0.00 -6.14
N ASN A 43 -5.97 -0.30 -5.50
CA ASN A 43 -7.23 -0.59 -6.19
C ASN A 43 -8.26 0.56 -6.28
N ILE A 44 -7.94 1.79 -5.86
CA ILE A 44 -8.94 2.86 -5.72
C ILE A 44 -8.93 3.83 -6.91
N SER A 45 -7.77 4.33 -7.32
CA SER A 45 -7.70 5.32 -8.41
C SER A 45 -6.45 5.19 -9.27
N VAL A 46 -6.53 5.80 -10.46
CA VAL A 46 -5.44 5.87 -11.44
C VAL A 46 -5.14 7.34 -11.71
N LEU A 47 -3.87 7.72 -11.63
CA LEU A 47 -3.39 9.08 -11.72
C LEU A 47 -2.28 9.20 -12.78
N PRO A 48 -2.48 9.98 -13.85
CA PRO A 48 -1.38 10.34 -14.75
C PRO A 48 -0.46 11.37 -14.08
N LEU A 49 0.84 11.16 -14.19
CA LEU A 49 1.88 12.08 -13.74
C LEU A 49 2.32 13.00 -14.89
N GLY A 50 2.86 14.18 -14.53
CA GLY A 50 3.30 15.18 -15.51
C GLY A 50 4.49 14.76 -16.39
N ASP A 51 5.15 13.64 -16.06
CA ASP A 51 6.27 13.08 -16.82
C ASP A 51 5.87 11.87 -17.70
N GLY A 52 4.57 11.65 -17.88
CA GLY A 52 4.02 10.60 -18.75
C GLY A 52 3.87 9.24 -18.08
N ARG A 53 4.32 9.07 -16.83
CA ARG A 53 4.05 7.85 -16.05
C ARG A 53 2.60 7.82 -15.57
N VAL A 54 2.06 6.63 -15.34
CA VAL A 54 0.74 6.44 -14.73
C VAL A 54 0.85 5.62 -13.46
N MET A 55 0.16 6.05 -12.41
CA MET A 55 0.21 5.48 -11.08
C MET A 55 -1.16 5.04 -10.60
N CYS A 56 -1.26 3.81 -10.07
CA CYS A 56 -2.40 3.34 -9.30
C CYS A 56 -2.22 3.66 -7.82
N LEU A 57 -3.32 3.97 -7.14
CA LEU A 57 -3.34 4.46 -5.77
C LEU A 57 -4.34 3.69 -4.90
N THR A 58 -3.98 3.57 -3.63
CA THR A 58 -4.90 3.33 -2.51
C THR A 58 -4.58 4.32 -1.39
N GLU A 59 -5.26 4.22 -0.25
CA GLU A 59 -5.09 5.14 0.87
C GLU A 59 -3.75 4.99 1.61
N THR A 60 -2.92 4.00 1.27
CA THR A 60 -1.55 3.88 1.81
C THR A 60 -0.51 4.36 0.80
N THR A 61 0.49 5.10 1.28
CA THR A 61 1.59 5.62 0.44
C THR A 61 2.49 4.52 -0.10
N LYS A 62 2.55 3.38 0.59
CA LYS A 62 3.37 2.21 0.21
C LYS A 62 2.77 1.43 -0.96
N SER A 63 1.47 1.57 -1.21
CA SER A 63 0.77 0.92 -2.33
C SER A 63 0.77 1.77 -3.61
N SER A 64 1.41 2.93 -3.64
CA SER A 64 1.55 3.67 -4.89
C SER A 64 2.35 2.83 -5.89
N VAL A 65 1.75 2.46 -7.02
CA VAL A 65 2.33 1.53 -8.01
C VAL A 65 2.27 2.15 -9.39
N LEU A 66 3.38 2.09 -10.12
CA LEU A 66 3.45 2.46 -11.52
C LEU A 66 2.98 1.30 -12.40
N ILE A 67 2.22 1.63 -13.43
CA ILE A 67 1.74 0.70 -14.44
C ILE A 67 2.16 1.12 -15.83
N ASP A 68 2.32 0.15 -16.71
CA ASP A 68 2.38 0.36 -18.15
C ASP A 68 0.96 0.46 -18.70
N THR A 69 0.63 1.53 -19.40
CA THR A 69 -0.76 1.79 -19.83
C THR A 69 -1.17 1.00 -21.07
N GLU A 70 -0.22 0.44 -21.82
CA GLU A 70 -0.51 -0.33 -23.04
C GLU A 70 -0.74 -1.80 -22.71
N THR A 71 0.04 -2.34 -21.78
CA THR A 71 0.03 -3.75 -21.38
C THR A 71 -0.71 -4.02 -20.08
N LEU A 72 -0.92 -2.98 -19.26
CA LEU A 72 -1.40 -3.06 -17.87
C LEU A 72 -0.44 -3.81 -16.93
N ASP A 73 0.80 -4.01 -17.36
CA ASP A 73 1.82 -4.61 -16.51
C ASP A 73 2.17 -3.69 -15.33
N THR A 74 2.42 -4.30 -14.18
CA THR A 74 2.96 -3.59 -13.03
C THR A 74 4.45 -3.32 -13.26
N ILE A 75 4.81 -2.04 -13.37
CA ILE A 75 6.23 -1.62 -13.48
C ILE A 75 6.92 -1.74 -12.12
N GLY A 76 6.25 -1.33 -11.05
CA GLY A 76 6.78 -1.43 -9.69
C GLY A 76 6.25 -0.35 -8.75
N LYS A 77 6.77 -0.31 -7.52
CA LYS A 77 6.35 0.68 -6.52
C LYS A 77 6.86 2.07 -6.87
N PHE A 78 5.99 3.07 -6.72
CA PHE A 78 6.36 4.47 -6.82
C PHE A 78 6.93 4.94 -5.49
N HIS A 79 8.12 5.54 -5.52
CA HIS A 79 8.79 6.07 -4.34
C HIS A 79 8.80 7.60 -4.38
N TYR A 80 8.16 8.22 -3.39
CA TYR A 80 8.31 9.65 -3.13
C TYR A 80 9.77 9.94 -2.76
N THR A 81 10.35 10.97 -3.36
CA THR A 81 11.76 11.36 -3.18
C THR A 81 11.94 12.58 -2.28
N ASP A 82 10.84 13.19 -1.86
CA ASP A 82 10.84 14.29 -0.91
C ASP A 82 11.06 13.80 0.54
N ARG A 83 11.00 14.73 1.50
CA ARG A 83 11.20 14.43 2.93
C ARG A 83 9.90 14.28 3.71
N LEU A 84 8.74 14.35 3.05
CA LEU A 84 7.45 14.20 3.69
C LEU A 84 7.27 12.74 4.10
N ARG A 85 6.85 12.55 5.35
CA ARG A 85 6.56 11.24 5.91
C ARG A 85 5.06 11.13 6.10
N GLY A 86 4.47 10.10 5.52
CA GLY A 86 3.07 9.77 5.68
C GLY A 86 2.87 8.30 5.36
N LEU A 87 2.13 7.60 6.21
CA LEU A 87 1.71 6.22 5.95
C LEU A 87 0.43 6.18 5.12
N LEU A 88 -0.38 7.25 5.22
CA LEU A 88 -1.66 7.40 4.56
C LEU A 88 -1.63 8.57 3.58
N GLN A 89 -2.45 8.45 2.54
CA GLN A 89 -2.69 9.47 1.54
C GLN A 89 -4.14 9.40 1.07
N THR A 90 -4.61 10.47 0.41
CA THR A 90 -5.84 10.44 -0.35
C THR A 90 -5.59 9.85 -1.74
N THR A 91 -6.59 9.18 -2.29
CA THR A 91 -6.62 8.69 -3.68
C THR A 91 -7.26 9.70 -4.64
N HIS A 92 -7.65 10.87 -4.13
CA HIS A 92 -8.30 11.95 -4.89
C HIS A 92 -7.46 13.23 -4.83
N PRO A 93 -6.24 13.22 -5.39
CA PRO A 93 -5.45 14.44 -5.48
C PRO A 93 -6.15 15.46 -6.39
N ARG A 94 -6.01 16.73 -6.03
CA ARG A 94 -6.44 17.83 -6.90
C ARG A 94 -5.29 18.15 -7.86
N LEU A 95 -5.59 18.09 -9.16
CA LEU A 95 -4.69 18.53 -10.23
C LEU A 95 -4.86 20.03 -10.50
#